data_AF-A0A8B7E616-F1
#
_entry.id   AF-A0A8B7E616-F1
#
_cell.length_a   1.000
_cell.length_b   1.000
_cell.length_c   1.000
_cell.angle_alpha   90.00
_cell.angle_beta   90.00
_cell.angle_gamma   90.00
#
_symmetry.space_group_name_H-M   'P 1'
#
loop_
_entity.id
_entity.type
_entity.pdbx_description
1 polymer ?
#
loop_
_entity_poly.entity_id
_entity_poly.type
_entity_poly.pdbx_seq_one_letter_code
_entity_poly.pdbx_strand_id
1 'polypeptide(L)'
;MFQKQEKAVLDIIGANIKIINDRFEKVEKNVDGNANCIKKLTKELEDIKVSLNFNEGLIDEKIVTNNKYLDKKMEHTKIDNVLKEKQRNLEDRSRRNNLRIEGIYENDKESWGDTEKKVQTFFTEKLGLKDVEIERAHRTGRKNDGRPRTIILNLQKYKDKIRILKELYRLKGTNTFVNEDFSRETVAIRKKLFAEVKERRLNGESVK
;
A
#
# COMPACT_ATOMS: atom_id res chain seq x y z
N MET A 1 -2.63 89.77 -60.41
CA MET A 1 -2.99 89.19 -59.10
C MET A 1 -3.14 87.68 -59.19
N PHE A 2 -3.93 87.17 -60.15
CA PHE A 2 -4.15 85.74 -60.41
C PHE A 2 -2.89 84.90 -60.67
N GLN A 3 -1.96 85.31 -61.54
CA GLN A 3 -0.73 84.55 -61.81
C GLN A 3 0.19 84.36 -60.58
N LYS A 4 0.18 85.32 -59.64
CA LYS A 4 0.93 85.19 -58.38
C LYS A 4 0.25 84.19 -57.43
N GLN A 5 -1.08 84.14 -57.42
CA GLN A 5 -1.86 83.17 -56.65
C GLN A 5 -1.70 81.76 -57.22
N GLU A 6 -1.71 81.61 -58.54
CA GLU A 6 -1.49 80.34 -59.25
C GLU A 6 -0.11 79.75 -58.95
N LYS A 7 0.95 80.56 -59.03
CA LYS A 7 2.31 80.13 -58.66
C LYS A 7 2.40 79.69 -57.19
N ALA A 8 1.78 80.43 -56.27
CA ALA A 8 1.76 80.07 -54.86
C ALA A 8 1.03 78.73 -54.60
N VAL A 9 -0.07 78.47 -55.31
CA VAL A 9 -0.79 77.19 -55.22
C VAL A 9 0.06 76.03 -55.78
N LEU A 10 0.75 76.24 -56.91
CA LEU A 10 1.66 75.24 -57.48
C LEU A 10 2.84 74.93 -56.55
N ASP A 11 3.42 75.94 -55.90
CA ASP A 11 4.50 75.77 -54.94
C ASP A 11 4.03 74.98 -53.70
N ILE A 12 2.82 75.24 -53.19
CA ILE A 12 2.20 74.48 -52.08
C ILE A 12 1.96 73.02 -52.49
N ILE A 13 1.42 72.78 -53.69
CA ILE A 13 1.18 71.43 -54.21
C ILE A 13 2.50 70.67 -54.36
N GLY A 14 3.54 71.31 -54.92
CA GLY A 14 4.87 70.71 -55.05
C GLY A 14 5.50 70.35 -53.70
N ALA A 15 5.39 71.23 -52.70
CA ALA A 15 5.85 70.96 -51.34
C ALA A 15 5.10 69.77 -50.70
N ASN A 16 3.77 69.70 -50.86
CA ASN A 16 2.97 68.60 -50.35
C ASN A 16 3.29 67.27 -51.04
N ILE A 17 3.50 67.26 -52.36
CA ILE A 17 3.92 66.07 -53.11
C ILE A 17 5.27 65.56 -52.58
N LYS A 18 6.23 66.45 -52.34
CA LYS A 18 7.53 66.07 -51.76
C LYS A 18 7.38 65.43 -50.38
N ILE A 19 6.58 66.03 -49.49
CA ILE A 19 6.30 65.47 -48.15
C ILE A 19 5.64 64.09 -48.24
N ILE A 20 4.71 63.91 -49.19
CA ILE A 20 4.04 62.62 -49.42
C ILE A 20 5.06 61.58 -49.88
N ASN A 21 5.92 61.89 -50.84
CA ASN A 21 6.96 60.98 -51.32
C ASN A 21 7.93 60.58 -50.21
N ASP A 22 8.42 61.53 -49.41
CA ASP A 22 9.33 61.25 -48.28
C ASP A 22 8.66 60.31 -47.25
N ARG A 23 7.36 60.50 -46.99
CA ARG A 23 6.58 59.61 -46.12
C ARG A 23 6.35 58.24 -46.76
N PHE A 24 6.11 58.20 -48.07
CA PHE A 24 5.89 56.96 -48.82
C PHE A 24 7.15 56.09 -48.80
N GLU A 25 8.32 56.66 -49.08
CA GLU A 25 9.60 55.95 -48.97
C GLU A 25 9.86 55.39 -47.57
N LYS A 26 9.49 56.16 -46.52
CA LYS A 26 9.60 55.68 -45.14
C LYS A 26 8.66 54.51 -44.85
N VAL A 27 7.45 54.54 -45.40
CA VAL A 27 6.49 53.44 -45.30
C VAL A 27 7.01 52.19 -46.03
N GLU A 28 7.53 52.33 -47.25
CA GLU A 28 8.12 51.23 -48.01
C GLU A 28 9.25 50.55 -47.24
N LYS A 29 10.19 51.33 -46.70
CA LYS A 29 11.29 50.80 -45.87
C LYS A 29 10.78 50.03 -44.64
N ASN A 30 9.72 50.52 -43.99
CA ASN A 30 9.13 49.83 -42.86
C ASN A 30 8.41 48.53 -43.28
N VAL A 31 7.71 48.55 -44.42
CA VAL A 31 7.03 47.36 -44.97
C VAL A 31 8.05 46.28 -45.32
N ASP A 32 9.17 46.63 -45.95
CA ASP A 32 10.25 45.70 -46.25
C ASP A 32 10.91 45.14 -44.98
N GLY A 33 11.16 45.99 -43.99
CA GLY A 33 11.66 45.59 -42.68
C GLY A 33 10.73 44.57 -41.99
N ASN A 34 9.43 44.83 -42.01
CA ASN A 34 8.42 43.94 -41.46
C ASN A 34 8.34 42.62 -42.24
N ALA A 35 8.39 42.64 -43.57
CA ALA A 35 8.37 41.45 -44.41
C ALA A 35 9.55 40.51 -44.09
N ASN A 36 10.75 41.08 -43.86
CA ASN A 36 11.92 40.31 -43.45
C ASN A 36 11.78 39.74 -42.03
N CYS A 37 11.22 40.51 -41.09
CA CYS A 37 10.94 40.01 -39.74
C CYS A 37 9.93 38.85 -39.77
N ILE A 38 8.85 38.99 -40.56
CA ILE A 38 7.85 37.92 -40.73
C ILE A 38 8.49 36.65 -41.27
N LYS A 39 9.36 36.74 -42.30
CA LYS A 39 10.08 35.57 -42.82
C LYS A 39 10.92 34.87 -41.76
N LYS A 40 11.63 35.64 -40.92
CA LYS A 40 12.43 35.09 -39.83
C LYS A 40 11.56 34.38 -38.79
N LEU A 41 10.46 35.01 -38.38
CA LEU A 41 9.50 34.44 -37.44
C LEU A 41 8.86 33.14 -37.97
N THR A 42 8.49 33.10 -39.26
CA THR A 42 7.95 31.88 -39.87
C THR A 42 8.93 30.72 -39.80
N LYS A 43 10.22 30.99 -40.04
CA LYS A 43 11.26 29.96 -39.95
C LYS A 43 11.43 29.44 -38.52
N GLU A 44 11.48 30.34 -37.53
CA GLU A 44 11.57 29.96 -36.12
C GLU A 44 10.35 29.13 -35.67
N LEU A 45 9.15 29.47 -36.16
CA LEU A 45 7.94 28.69 -35.90
C LEU A 45 7.99 27.28 -36.49
N GLU A 46 8.56 27.12 -37.69
CA GLU A 46 8.76 25.81 -38.32
C GLU A 46 9.72 24.95 -37.49
N ASP A 47 10.84 25.52 -37.05
CA ASP A 47 11.84 24.82 -36.24
C ASP A 47 11.25 24.39 -34.87
N ILE A 48 10.46 25.27 -34.23
CA ILE A 48 9.74 24.96 -32.99
C ILE A 48 8.76 23.81 -33.20
N LYS A 49 8.00 23.81 -34.30
CA LYS A 49 7.03 22.76 -34.63
C LYS A 49 7.72 21.39 -34.77
N VAL A 50 8.87 21.34 -35.43
CA VAL A 50 9.65 20.10 -35.55
C VAL A 50 10.10 19.59 -34.18
N SER A 51 10.63 20.48 -33.33
CA SER A 51 11.04 20.11 -31.98
C SER A 51 9.88 19.64 -31.10
N LEU A 52 8.69 20.24 -31.23
CA LEU A 52 7.51 19.83 -30.48
C LEU A 52 7.05 18.43 -30.88
N ASN A 53 6.96 18.14 -32.17
CA ASN A 53 6.58 16.80 -32.65
C ASN A 53 7.55 15.72 -32.18
N PHE A 54 8.85 16.02 -32.17
CA PHE A 54 9.86 15.09 -31.66
C PHE A 54 9.67 14.81 -30.16
N ASN A 55 9.45 15.86 -29.36
CA ASN A 55 9.20 15.72 -27.93
C ASN A 55 7.89 14.96 -27.64
N GLU A 56 6.84 15.20 -28.42
CA GLU A 56 5.57 14.47 -28.31
C GLU A 56 5.77 12.97 -28.50
N GLY A 57 6.51 12.55 -29.53
CA GLY A 57 6.84 11.14 -29.76
C GLY A 57 7.63 10.49 -28.61
N LEU A 58 8.61 11.21 -28.05
CA LEU A 58 9.35 10.72 -26.88
C LEU A 58 8.48 10.59 -25.63
N ILE A 59 7.55 11.52 -25.44
CA ILE A 59 6.60 11.48 -24.32
C ILE A 59 5.67 10.28 -24.47
N ASP A 60 5.13 10.04 -25.66
CA ASP A 60 4.24 8.90 -25.93
C ASP A 60 4.94 7.56 -25.68
N GLU A 61 6.17 7.39 -26.17
CA GLU A 61 6.96 6.19 -25.94
C GLU A 61 7.18 5.96 -24.43
N LYS A 62 7.50 7.03 -23.68
CA LYS A 62 7.71 6.96 -22.24
C LYS A 62 6.42 6.63 -21.49
N ILE A 63 5.28 7.18 -21.90
CA ILE A 63 3.96 6.88 -21.33
C ILE A 63 3.63 5.39 -21.53
N VAL A 64 3.77 4.88 -22.75
CA VAL A 64 3.53 3.46 -23.06
C VAL A 64 4.41 2.55 -22.21
N THR A 65 5.69 2.90 -22.06
CA THR A 65 6.65 2.10 -21.29
C THR A 65 6.31 2.09 -19.79
N ASN A 66 5.98 3.27 -19.23
CA ASN A 66 5.58 3.38 -17.84
C ASN A 66 4.28 2.62 -17.55
N ASN A 67 3.28 2.70 -18.43
CA ASN A 67 2.02 1.98 -18.27
C ASN A 67 2.25 0.47 -18.26
N LYS A 68 3.05 -0.08 -19.19
CA LYS A 68 3.43 -1.50 -19.18
C LYS A 68 4.11 -1.93 -17.87
N TYR A 69 5.00 -1.10 -17.33
CA TYR A 69 5.65 -1.37 -16.05
C TYR A 69 4.66 -1.36 -14.88
N LEU A 70 3.75 -0.39 -14.86
CA LEU A 70 2.73 -0.26 -13.82
C LEU A 70 1.76 -1.44 -13.84
N ASP A 71 1.30 -1.87 -15.02
CA ASP A 71 0.42 -3.02 -15.18
C ASP A 71 1.09 -4.29 -14.63
N LYS A 72 2.34 -4.54 -15.02
CA LYS A 72 3.12 -5.68 -14.52
C LYS A 72 3.29 -5.62 -13.00
N LYS A 73 3.58 -4.44 -12.44
CA LYS A 73 3.73 -4.25 -10.98
C LYS A 73 2.40 -4.51 -10.24
N MET A 74 1.28 -4.07 -10.81
CA MET A 74 -0.05 -4.33 -10.27
C MET A 74 -0.39 -5.82 -10.29
N GLU A 75 -0.08 -6.52 -11.39
CA GLU A 75 -0.26 -7.98 -11.48
C GLU A 75 0.56 -8.71 -10.43
N HIS A 76 1.85 -8.40 -10.29
CA HIS A 76 2.70 -8.97 -9.24
C HIS A 76 2.13 -8.73 -7.84
N THR A 77 1.67 -7.52 -7.55
CA THR A 77 1.10 -7.17 -6.24
C THR A 77 -0.17 -7.98 -5.96
N LYS A 78 -1.04 -8.18 -6.96
CA LYS A 78 -2.24 -9.03 -6.84
C LYS A 78 -1.84 -10.48 -6.54
N ILE A 79 -0.86 -11.01 -7.26
CA ILE A 79 -0.36 -12.39 -7.06
C ILE A 79 0.22 -12.54 -5.65
N ASP A 80 1.04 -11.60 -5.20
CA ASP A 80 1.65 -11.63 -3.86
C ASP A 80 0.60 -11.64 -2.75
N ASN A 81 -0.47 -10.85 -2.90
CA ASN A 81 -1.56 -10.83 -1.94
C ASN A 81 -2.30 -12.17 -1.89
N VAL A 82 -2.59 -12.77 -3.05
CA VAL A 82 -3.22 -14.10 -3.13
C VAL A 82 -2.31 -15.17 -2.54
N LEU A 83 -1.00 -15.11 -2.77
CA LEU A 83 -0.03 -16.06 -2.21
C LEU A 83 0.07 -15.94 -0.70
N LYS A 84 0.13 -14.72 -0.15
CA LYS A 84 0.11 -14.48 1.30
C LYS A 84 -1.15 -15.03 1.95
N GLU A 85 -2.31 -14.78 1.35
CA GLU A 85 -3.58 -15.32 1.87
C GLU A 85 -3.60 -16.85 1.85
N LYS A 86 -3.15 -17.47 0.75
CA LYS A 86 -3.03 -18.93 0.65
C LYS A 86 -2.06 -19.49 1.70
N GLN A 87 -0.91 -18.85 1.89
CA GLN A 87 0.08 -19.26 2.88
C GLN A 87 -0.50 -19.21 4.30
N ARG A 88 -1.17 -18.10 4.66
CA ARG A 88 -1.87 -17.94 5.95
C ARG A 88 -2.89 -19.05 6.16
N ASN A 89 -3.73 -19.31 5.15
CA ASN A 89 -4.77 -20.33 5.22
C ASN A 89 -4.20 -21.74 5.37
N LEU A 90 -3.10 -22.06 4.68
CA LEU A 90 -2.41 -23.35 4.81
C LEU A 90 -1.78 -23.50 6.19
N GLU A 91 -1.15 -22.45 6.71
CA GLU A 91 -0.55 -22.46 8.04
C GLU A 91 -1.61 -22.64 9.14
N ASP A 92 -2.71 -21.90 9.08
CA ASP A 92 -3.82 -22.04 10.04
C ASP A 92 -4.49 -23.41 9.96
N ARG A 93 -4.62 -24.00 8.76
CA ARG A 93 -5.13 -25.38 8.61
C ARG A 93 -4.18 -26.40 9.24
N SER A 94 -2.87 -26.24 9.05
CA SER A 94 -1.86 -27.11 9.68
C SER A 94 -1.87 -26.98 11.20
N ARG A 95 -2.11 -25.79 11.73
CA ARG A 95 -2.20 -25.51 13.18
C ARG A 95 -3.59 -25.75 13.77
N ARG A 96 -4.57 -26.22 12.99
CA ARG A 96 -5.98 -26.32 13.42
C ARG A 96 -6.19 -27.17 14.66
N ASN A 97 -5.40 -28.23 14.84
CA ASN A 97 -5.47 -29.12 16.01
C ASN A 97 -4.51 -28.71 17.13
N ASN A 98 -3.80 -27.60 16.98
CA ASN A 98 -2.87 -27.13 17.96
C ASN A 98 -3.55 -26.24 19.02
N LEU A 99 -3.02 -26.31 20.24
CA LEU A 99 -3.32 -25.41 21.34
C LEU A 99 -2.01 -24.90 21.96
N ARG A 100 -2.09 -23.70 22.55
CA ARG A 100 -1.04 -23.07 23.35
C ARG A 100 -1.48 -22.99 24.79
N ILE A 101 -0.63 -23.46 25.69
CA ILE A 101 -0.87 -23.38 27.14
C ILE A 101 0.23 -22.54 27.78
N GLU A 102 -0.15 -21.54 28.55
CA GLU A 102 0.73 -20.69 29.34
C GLU A 102 0.42 -20.86 30.83
N GLY A 103 1.43 -20.74 31.70
CA GLY A 103 1.24 -20.78 33.16
C GLY A 103 1.51 -22.14 33.83
N ILE A 104 1.81 -23.19 33.07
CA ILE A 104 2.27 -24.47 33.63
C ILE A 104 3.77 -24.39 33.92
N TYR A 105 4.19 -24.52 35.18
CA TYR A 105 5.61 -24.47 35.56
C TYR A 105 6.44 -25.57 34.88
N GLU A 106 7.64 -25.20 34.42
CA GLU A 106 8.60 -26.10 33.80
C GLU A 106 9.60 -26.65 34.82
N ASN A 107 10.07 -27.87 34.59
CA ASN A 107 11.14 -28.45 35.39
C ASN A 107 12.48 -28.21 34.69
N ASP A 108 13.58 -28.27 35.43
CA ASP A 108 14.90 -28.28 34.80
C ASP A 108 15.07 -29.52 33.94
N LYS A 109 15.58 -29.32 32.72
CA LYS A 109 15.79 -30.38 31.71
C LYS A 109 14.52 -31.20 31.39
N GLU A 110 13.36 -30.55 31.39
CA GLU A 110 12.07 -31.16 31.04
C GLU A 110 12.10 -31.78 29.62
N SER A 111 11.78 -33.07 29.52
CA SER A 111 11.65 -33.77 28.23
C SER A 111 10.28 -33.54 27.59
N TRP A 112 10.12 -33.96 26.34
CA TRP A 112 8.81 -33.91 25.66
C TRP A 112 7.78 -34.82 26.35
N GLY A 113 8.19 -36.01 26.79
CA GLY A 113 7.32 -36.93 27.53
C GLY A 113 6.87 -36.38 28.89
N ASP A 114 7.75 -35.64 29.59
CA ASP A 114 7.38 -34.96 30.84
C ASP A 114 6.38 -33.83 30.58
N THR A 115 6.59 -33.08 29.49
CA THR A 115 5.67 -32.01 29.07
C THR A 115 4.29 -32.58 28.76
N GLU A 116 4.23 -33.69 28.01
CA GLU A 116 2.99 -34.38 27.67
C GLU A 116 2.24 -34.87 28.92
N LYS A 117 2.93 -35.52 29.85
CA LYS A 117 2.35 -35.94 31.14
C LYS A 117 1.75 -34.76 31.90
N LYS A 118 2.45 -33.63 31.98
CA LYS A 118 1.92 -32.41 32.63
C LYS A 118 0.67 -31.88 31.94
N VAL A 119 0.62 -31.91 30.61
CA VAL A 119 -0.59 -31.51 29.86
C VAL A 119 -1.74 -32.48 30.16
N GLN A 120 -1.49 -33.78 30.23
CA GLN A 120 -2.52 -34.78 30.57
C GLN A 120 -3.07 -34.59 31.99
N THR A 121 -2.18 -34.37 32.96
CA THR A 121 -2.55 -34.03 34.34
C THR A 121 -3.36 -32.75 34.38
N PHE A 122 -2.93 -31.71 33.66
CA PHE A 122 -3.67 -30.45 33.55
C PHE A 122 -5.08 -30.63 32.99
N PHE A 123 -5.25 -31.40 31.91
CA PHE A 123 -6.58 -31.68 31.34
C PHE A 123 -7.48 -32.43 32.32
N THR A 124 -6.93 -33.39 33.05
CA THR A 124 -7.68 -34.18 34.02
C THR A 124 -8.08 -33.35 35.23
N GLU A 125 -7.13 -32.65 35.86
CA GLU A 125 -7.33 -31.96 37.14
C GLU A 125 -8.02 -30.61 37.00
N LYS A 126 -7.67 -29.81 35.97
CA LYS A 126 -8.17 -28.44 35.82
C LYS A 126 -9.38 -28.36 34.91
N LEU A 127 -9.45 -29.21 33.89
CA LEU A 127 -10.57 -29.20 32.95
C LEU A 127 -11.57 -30.35 33.17
N GLY A 128 -11.23 -31.35 33.99
CA GLY A 128 -12.09 -32.53 34.20
C GLY A 128 -12.20 -33.42 32.96
N LEU A 129 -11.26 -33.30 32.02
CA LEU A 129 -11.26 -34.02 30.75
C LEU A 129 -10.31 -35.22 30.82
N LYS A 130 -10.89 -36.41 30.71
CA LYS A 130 -10.15 -37.68 30.53
C LYS A 130 -10.09 -38.04 29.04
N ASP A 131 -9.21 -38.98 28.71
CA ASP A 131 -9.11 -39.60 27.38
C ASP A 131 -8.88 -38.58 26.25
N VAL A 132 -8.06 -37.56 26.51
CA VAL A 132 -7.56 -36.67 25.47
C VAL A 132 -6.31 -37.30 24.87
N GLU A 133 -6.32 -37.50 23.55
CA GLU A 133 -5.18 -38.03 22.80
C GLU A 133 -4.30 -36.88 22.29
N ILE A 134 -3.10 -36.78 22.88
CA ILE A 134 -2.08 -35.80 22.51
C ILE A 134 -1.13 -36.47 21.52
N GLU A 135 -0.94 -35.87 20.35
CA GLU A 135 0.06 -36.36 19.38
C GLU A 135 1.47 -35.90 19.79
N ARG A 136 1.59 -34.65 20.24
CA ARG A 136 2.84 -34.07 20.72
C ARG A 136 2.56 -32.90 21.65
N ALA A 137 3.40 -32.72 22.66
CA ALA A 137 3.45 -31.52 23.50
C ALA A 137 4.90 -31.15 23.82
N HIS A 138 5.26 -29.89 23.62
CA HIS A 138 6.62 -29.42 23.89
C HIS A 138 6.63 -27.93 24.25
N ARG A 139 7.67 -27.51 24.99
CA ARG A 139 7.93 -26.11 25.31
C ARG A 139 8.42 -25.35 24.08
N THR A 140 7.97 -24.10 23.93
CA THR A 140 8.41 -23.19 22.88
C THR A 140 8.98 -21.89 23.45
N GLY A 141 9.92 -21.29 22.74
CA GLY A 141 10.58 -20.03 23.15
C GLY A 141 11.80 -20.23 24.05
N ARG A 142 12.43 -19.10 24.41
CA ARG A 142 13.60 -19.05 25.29
C ARG A 142 13.16 -19.12 26.76
N LYS A 143 13.97 -19.80 27.58
CA LYS A 143 13.74 -19.89 29.03
C LYS A 143 14.02 -18.51 29.65
N ASN A 144 13.08 -18.03 30.45
CA ASN A 144 13.20 -16.77 31.19
C ASN A 144 12.92 -17.05 32.67
N ASP A 145 13.74 -16.50 33.57
CA ASP A 145 13.72 -16.86 35.00
C ASP A 145 12.48 -16.38 35.78
N GLY A 146 11.54 -15.67 35.13
CA GLY A 146 10.33 -15.16 35.76
C GLY A 146 9.00 -15.73 35.24
N ARG A 147 8.99 -16.46 34.11
CA ARG A 147 7.73 -16.98 33.53
C ARG A 147 7.95 -18.31 32.81
N PRO A 148 7.14 -19.35 33.08
CA PRO A 148 7.26 -20.61 32.37
C PRO A 148 6.99 -20.43 30.88
N ARG A 149 7.78 -21.14 30.06
CA ARG A 149 7.60 -21.16 28.60
C ARG A 149 6.25 -21.71 28.21
N THR A 150 5.67 -21.17 27.14
CA THR A 150 4.44 -21.69 26.54
C THR A 150 4.64 -23.15 26.11
N ILE A 151 3.64 -24.00 26.34
CA ILE A 151 3.56 -25.33 25.75
C ILE A 151 2.76 -25.21 24.46
N ILE A 152 3.30 -25.71 23.35
CA ILE A 152 2.53 -25.98 22.14
C ILE A 152 2.22 -27.47 22.14
N LEU A 153 0.94 -27.80 21.98
CA LEU A 153 0.50 -29.18 21.81
C LEU A 153 -0.29 -29.35 20.51
N ASN A 154 -0.28 -30.56 19.97
CA ASN A 154 -1.12 -31.00 18.88
C ASN A 154 -1.99 -32.17 19.35
N LEU A 155 -3.28 -32.10 19.05
CA LEU A 155 -4.27 -33.11 19.38
C LEU A 155 -4.54 -33.99 18.17
N GLN A 156 -4.68 -35.30 18.38
CA GLN A 156 -5.02 -36.22 17.28
C GLN A 156 -6.42 -35.93 16.72
N LYS A 157 -7.36 -35.54 17.59
CA LYS A 157 -8.78 -35.33 17.24
C LYS A 157 -9.17 -33.86 17.40
N TYR A 158 -9.66 -33.24 16.32
CA TYR A 158 -10.24 -31.88 16.36
C TYR A 158 -11.41 -31.76 17.35
N LYS A 159 -12.18 -32.85 17.56
CA LYS A 159 -13.28 -32.88 18.54
C LYS A 159 -12.79 -32.65 19.97
N ASP A 160 -11.61 -33.16 20.32
CA ASP A 160 -11.04 -32.97 21.65
C ASP A 160 -10.61 -31.52 21.85
N LYS A 161 -10.09 -30.86 20.80
CA LYS A 161 -9.82 -29.40 20.82
C LYS A 161 -11.08 -28.62 21.20
N ILE A 162 -12.21 -28.90 20.54
CA ILE A 162 -13.48 -28.22 20.82
C ILE A 162 -13.95 -28.51 22.25
N ARG A 163 -13.79 -29.75 22.73
CA ARG A 163 -14.13 -30.15 24.11
C ARG A 163 -13.29 -29.37 25.14
N ILE A 164 -11.99 -29.24 24.89
CA ILE A 164 -11.08 -28.44 25.72
C ILE A 164 -11.48 -26.96 25.73
N LEU A 165 -11.72 -26.38 24.54
CA LEU A 165 -12.11 -24.97 24.42
C LEU A 165 -13.40 -24.64 25.19
N LYS A 166 -14.34 -25.59 25.27
CA LYS A 166 -15.59 -25.44 26.04
C LYS A 166 -15.37 -25.41 27.55
N GLU A 167 -14.39 -26.13 28.07
CA GLU A 167 -14.12 -26.19 29.52
C GLU A 167 -13.20 -25.06 30.02
N LEU A 168 -12.73 -24.17 29.14
CA LEU A 168 -11.78 -23.10 29.54
C LEU A 168 -12.35 -22.10 30.55
N TYR A 169 -13.67 -22.00 30.70
CA TYR A 169 -14.27 -21.17 31.76
C TYR A 169 -13.80 -21.57 33.17
N ARG A 170 -13.42 -22.85 33.37
CA ARG A 170 -12.88 -23.37 34.64
C ARG A 170 -11.52 -22.77 35.01
N LEU A 171 -10.81 -22.20 34.03
CA LEU A 171 -9.51 -21.57 34.25
C LEU A 171 -9.64 -20.11 34.70
N LYS A 172 -10.85 -19.55 34.75
CA LYS A 172 -11.06 -18.16 35.17
C LYS A 172 -10.57 -17.97 36.61
N GLY A 173 -9.72 -16.97 36.81
CA GLY A 173 -9.10 -16.69 38.11
C GLY A 173 -7.85 -17.53 38.41
N THR A 174 -7.48 -18.46 37.52
CA THR A 174 -6.18 -19.14 37.59
C THR A 174 -5.11 -18.35 36.82
N ASN A 175 -3.84 -18.65 37.05
CA ASN A 175 -2.73 -18.09 36.28
C ASN A 175 -2.37 -18.95 35.05
N THR A 176 -3.32 -19.75 34.55
CA THR A 176 -3.13 -20.64 33.41
C THR A 176 -4.05 -20.22 32.27
N PHE A 177 -3.48 -20.10 31.07
CA PHE A 177 -4.20 -19.63 29.88
C PHE A 177 -4.06 -20.65 28.77
N VAL A 178 -5.18 -20.95 28.10
CA VAL A 178 -5.21 -21.83 26.93
C VAL A 178 -5.76 -21.04 25.75
N ASN A 179 -5.01 -21.02 24.67
CA ASN A 179 -5.37 -20.33 23.44
C ASN A 179 -5.20 -21.26 22.23
N GLU A 180 -5.90 -20.96 21.16
CA GLU A 180 -5.65 -21.61 19.88
C GLU A 180 -4.31 -21.13 19.29
N ASP A 181 -3.61 -22.02 18.59
CA ASP A 181 -2.38 -21.68 17.85
C ASP A 181 -2.75 -21.25 16.42
N PHE A 182 -2.57 -19.96 16.13
CA PHE A 182 -2.80 -19.38 14.80
C PHE A 182 -1.48 -18.91 14.20
N SER A 183 -1.47 -18.76 12.87
CA SER A 183 -0.42 -18.06 12.14
C SER A 183 -0.24 -16.64 12.67
N ARG A 184 0.98 -16.11 12.52
CA ARG A 184 1.34 -14.77 13.01
C ARG A 184 0.40 -13.69 12.48
N GLU A 185 0.00 -13.79 11.22
CA GLU A 185 -0.90 -12.84 10.57
C GLU A 185 -2.30 -12.90 11.17
N THR A 186 -2.85 -14.11 11.37
CA THR A 186 -4.14 -14.30 12.02
C THR A 186 -4.14 -13.80 13.47
N VAL A 187 -3.05 -14.03 14.22
CA VAL A 187 -2.89 -13.43 15.56
C VAL A 187 -2.90 -11.91 15.50
N ALA A 188 -2.21 -11.29 14.53
CA ALA A 188 -2.19 -9.83 14.38
C ALA A 188 -3.57 -9.26 14.04
N ILE A 189 -4.33 -9.91 13.16
CA ILE A 189 -5.71 -9.52 12.82
C ILE A 189 -6.59 -9.63 14.06
N ARG A 190 -6.56 -10.77 14.76
CA ARG A 190 -7.35 -10.99 15.98
C ARG A 190 -7.01 -9.97 17.06
N LYS A 191 -5.74 -9.61 17.25
CA LYS A 191 -5.33 -8.58 18.22
C LYS A 191 -5.99 -7.22 17.93
N LYS A 192 -6.05 -6.81 16.65
CA LYS A 192 -6.73 -5.58 16.24
C LYS A 192 -8.23 -5.64 16.52
N LEU A 193 -8.87 -6.74 16.10
CA LEU A 193 -10.30 -6.95 16.34
C LEU A 193 -10.63 -6.99 17.83
N PHE A 194 -9.82 -7.65 18.66
CA PHE A 194 -10.03 -7.67 20.11
C PHE A 194 -9.93 -6.29 20.75
N ALA A 195 -9.02 -5.44 20.27
CA ALA A 195 -8.93 -4.06 20.74
C ALA A 195 -10.20 -3.29 20.39
N GLU A 196 -10.68 -3.39 19.15
CA GLU A 196 -11.92 -2.75 18.70
C GLU A 196 -13.14 -3.24 19.50
N VAL A 197 -13.28 -4.56 19.68
CA VAL A 197 -14.36 -5.14 20.49
C VAL A 197 -14.32 -4.66 21.94
N LYS A 198 -13.12 -4.47 22.51
CA LYS A 198 -12.96 -3.95 23.86
C LYS A 198 -13.44 -2.51 23.96
N GLU A 199 -13.07 -1.65 23.02
CA GLU A 199 -13.54 -0.26 22.96
C GLU A 199 -15.06 -0.17 22.83
N ARG A 200 -15.66 -0.96 21.92
CA ARG A 200 -17.11 -0.99 21.72
C ARG A 200 -17.86 -1.42 22.97
N ARG A 201 -17.35 -2.41 23.70
CA ARG A 201 -17.92 -2.85 24.99
C ARG A 201 -17.82 -1.77 26.07
N LEU A 202 -16.72 -1.02 26.12
CA LEU A 202 -16.58 0.12 27.03
C LEU A 202 -17.60 1.22 26.73
N ASN A 203 -17.95 1.39 25.45
CA ASN A 203 -18.97 2.33 24.99
C ASN A 203 -20.41 1.81 25.14
N GLY A 204 -20.61 0.63 25.77
CA GLY A 204 -21.94 0.05 26.00
C GLY A 204 -22.58 -0.59 24.75
N GLU A 205 -21.83 -0.75 23.66
CA GLU A 205 -22.34 -1.41 22.46
C GLU A 205 -22.37 -2.93 22.62
N SER A 206 -23.47 -3.54 22.17
CA SER A 206 -23.55 -5.00 22.06
C SER A 206 -22.71 -5.47 20.87
N VAL A 207 -21.67 -6.24 21.15
CA VAL A 207 -20.83 -6.88 20.14
C VAL A 207 -21.23 -8.36 20.06
N LYS A 208 -21.85 -8.76 18.95
CA LYS A 208 -22.12 -10.17 18.62
C LYS A 208 -20.88 -10.87 18.11
#